data_AF-A0A3M1Z5B3-F1
#
_entry.id   AF-A0A3M1Z5B3-F1
#
_cell.length_a   1.000
_cell.length_b   1.000
_cell.length_c   1.000
_cell.angle_alpha   90.00
_cell.angle_beta   90.00
_cell.angle_gamma   90.00
#
_symmetry.space_group_name_H-M   'P 1'
#
loop_
_entity.id
_entity.type
_entity.pdbx_description
1 polymer ?
#
loop_
_entity_poly.entity_id
_entity_poly.type
_entity_poly.pdbx_seq_one_letter_code
_entity_poly.pdbx_strand_id
1 'polypeptide(L)'
;MTAPGAVLLHDGQLQGRKAKLPVQIRRQPDEAIHPELEAFYRQLLKETRAPVYQHGDWHLFSLTEAWQGNTSHEYLLAHGWKHDADYRLIVVNFSDNWAQALVRLDIWPEIGHHDWRLTDAITGEYYYHRGQNLAENGLFIELPPCGVHLFRVERVMVQSPSYAGD
;
A
#
# COMPACT_ATOMS: atom_id res chain seq x y z
N MET A 1 -2.79 -6.22 -7.72
CA MET A 1 -2.63 -7.51 -6.99
C MET A 1 -3.14 -7.45 -5.55
N THR A 2 -3.45 -6.26 -5.02
CA THR A 2 -3.95 -6.06 -3.65
C THR A 2 -5.45 -5.75 -3.61
N ALA A 3 -6.15 -5.88 -4.73
CA ALA A 3 -7.61 -5.82 -4.80
C ALA A 3 -8.19 -7.24 -4.61
N PRO A 4 -9.43 -7.38 -4.11
CA PRO A 4 -10.03 -8.70 -3.87
C PRO A 4 -10.13 -9.52 -5.17
N GLY A 5 -10.00 -10.83 -5.04
CA GLY A 5 -10.21 -11.80 -6.13
C GLY A 5 -8.94 -12.47 -6.65
N ALA A 6 -9.11 -13.26 -7.71
CA ALA A 6 -8.02 -13.99 -8.34
C ALA A 6 -7.10 -13.04 -9.13
N VAL A 7 -5.80 -13.20 -8.95
CA VAL A 7 -4.78 -12.43 -9.68
C VAL A 7 -4.07 -13.35 -10.66
N LEU A 8 -4.13 -13.00 -11.95
CA LEU A 8 -3.41 -13.70 -13.02
C LEU A 8 -2.23 -12.84 -13.46
N LEU A 9 -1.05 -13.47 -13.58
CA LEU A 9 0.17 -12.85 -14.08
C LEU A 9 0.58 -13.51 -15.39
N HIS A 10 1.03 -12.72 -16.35
CA HIS A 10 1.60 -13.25 -17.59
C HIS A 10 3.04 -13.75 -17.37
N ASP A 11 3.45 -14.73 -18.17
CA ASP A 11 4.86 -15.12 -18.26
C ASP A 11 5.72 -13.91 -18.69
N GLY A 12 6.87 -13.72 -18.05
CA GLY A 12 7.74 -12.58 -18.29
C GLY A 12 7.31 -11.24 -17.68
N GLN A 13 6.11 -11.14 -17.07
CA GLN A 13 5.59 -9.88 -16.54
C GLN A 13 6.46 -9.32 -15.40
N LEU A 14 7.00 -10.19 -14.55
CA LEU A 14 7.92 -9.81 -13.47
C LEU A 14 9.19 -9.15 -14.03
N GLN A 15 9.69 -9.67 -15.15
CA GLN A 15 10.91 -9.20 -15.80
C GLN A 15 10.69 -7.95 -16.65
N GLY A 16 9.45 -7.48 -16.78
CA GLY A 16 9.11 -6.32 -17.62
C GLY A 16 9.04 -6.63 -19.11
N ARG A 17 8.88 -7.91 -19.48
CA ARG A 17 8.71 -8.32 -20.87
C ARG A 17 7.47 -7.66 -21.48
N LYS A 18 7.64 -7.00 -22.62
CA LYS A 18 6.54 -6.28 -23.30
C LYS A 18 5.85 -7.18 -24.31
N ALA A 19 6.57 -8.14 -24.89
CA ALA A 19 6.03 -9.10 -25.83
C ALA A 19 5.14 -10.15 -25.14
N LYS A 20 3.82 -9.96 -25.19
CA LYS A 20 2.83 -10.97 -24.74
C LYS A 20 2.63 -12.03 -25.82
N LEU A 21 3.40 -13.11 -25.77
CA LEU A 21 3.23 -14.22 -26.69
C LEU A 21 2.07 -15.14 -26.26
N PRO A 22 1.26 -15.64 -27.22
CA PRO A 22 0.36 -16.75 -26.95
C PRO A 22 1.17 -17.95 -26.42
N VAL A 23 0.62 -18.67 -25.44
CA VAL A 23 1.27 -19.84 -24.80
C VAL A 23 1.68 -20.94 -25.81
N GLN A 24 1.08 -20.93 -26.99
CA GLN A 24 1.34 -21.86 -28.09
C GLN A 24 2.69 -21.61 -28.80
N ILE A 25 3.31 -20.44 -28.61
CA ILE A 25 4.57 -20.07 -29.27
C ILE A 25 5.75 -20.29 -28.31
N ARG A 26 6.62 -21.25 -28.65
CA ARG A 26 7.75 -21.67 -27.81
C ARG A 26 8.98 -20.76 -27.90
N ARG A 27 9.07 -19.91 -28.94
CA ARG A 27 10.18 -18.97 -29.15
C ARG A 27 9.79 -17.58 -28.66
N GLN A 28 10.65 -17.00 -27.83
CA GLN A 28 10.46 -15.67 -27.27
C GLN A 28 11.58 -14.72 -27.70
N PRO A 29 11.29 -13.43 -27.95
CA PRO A 29 12.33 -12.43 -28.11
C PRO A 29 13.20 -12.36 -26.86
N ASP A 30 14.51 -12.22 -27.03
CA ASP A 30 15.40 -11.86 -25.93
C ASP A 30 15.11 -10.40 -25.54
N GLU A 31 14.35 -10.22 -24.47
CA GLU A 31 14.12 -8.92 -23.84
C GLU A 31 14.98 -8.79 -22.58
N ALA A 32 15.65 -7.65 -22.43
CA ALA A 32 16.42 -7.35 -21.23
C ALA A 32 15.50 -7.28 -20.01
N ILE A 33 15.92 -7.91 -18.92
CA ILE A 33 15.20 -7.90 -17.64
C ILE A 33 15.27 -6.50 -17.05
N HIS A 34 14.15 -6.01 -16.52
CA HIS A 34 14.11 -4.76 -15.74
C HIS A 34 14.25 -5.08 -14.24
N PRO A 35 15.46 -5.03 -13.66
CA PRO A 35 15.74 -5.60 -12.33
C PRO A 35 14.95 -4.92 -11.21
N GLU A 36 14.75 -3.60 -11.28
CA GLU A 36 13.97 -2.85 -10.29
C GLU A 36 12.49 -3.27 -10.28
N LEU A 37 11.92 -3.50 -11.47
CA LEU A 37 10.54 -3.95 -11.61
C LEU A 37 10.37 -5.39 -11.10
N GLU A 38 11.36 -6.25 -11.37
CA GLU A 38 11.36 -7.61 -10.83
C GLU A 38 11.44 -7.61 -9.31
N ALA A 39 12.34 -6.80 -8.73
CA ALA A 39 12.46 -6.64 -7.29
C ALA A 39 11.14 -6.14 -6.66
N PHE A 40 10.53 -5.13 -7.27
CA PHE A 40 9.21 -4.63 -6.87
C PHE A 40 8.15 -5.74 -6.87
N TYR A 41 8.01 -6.49 -7.97
CA TYR A 41 7.04 -7.59 -8.03
C TYR A 41 7.30 -8.68 -7.00
N ARG A 42 8.58 -9.04 -6.77
CA ARG A 42 8.95 -10.04 -5.77
C ARG A 42 8.54 -9.60 -4.37
N GLN A 43 8.77 -8.33 -4.03
CA GLN A 43 8.38 -7.79 -2.74
C GLN A 43 6.85 -7.70 -2.60
N LEU A 44 6.14 -7.25 -3.64
CA LEU A 44 4.69 -7.23 -3.68
C LEU A 44 4.09 -8.63 -3.51
N LEU A 45 4.59 -9.62 -4.25
CA LEU A 45 4.15 -11.01 -4.16
C LEU A 45 4.38 -11.61 -2.77
N LYS A 46 5.52 -11.28 -2.15
CA LYS A 46 5.83 -11.68 -0.78
C LYS A 46 4.82 -11.08 0.20
N GLU A 47 4.49 -9.81 0.04
CA GLU A 47 3.51 -9.11 0.89
C GLU A 47 2.09 -9.68 0.73
N THR A 48 1.62 -9.88 -0.50
CA THR A 48 0.25 -10.35 -0.77
C THR A 48 -0.04 -11.77 -0.28
N ARG A 49 0.96 -12.51 0.23
CA ARG A 49 0.78 -13.81 0.87
C ARG A 49 0.27 -13.71 2.32
N ALA A 50 0.30 -12.52 2.92
CA ALA A 50 -0.20 -12.32 4.27
C ALA A 50 -1.71 -12.67 4.36
N PRO A 51 -2.18 -13.33 5.44
CA PRO A 51 -3.57 -13.76 5.57
C PRO A 51 -4.61 -12.65 5.43
N VAL A 52 -4.23 -11.40 5.76
CA VAL A 52 -5.07 -10.20 5.65
C VAL A 52 -5.63 -9.97 4.24
N TYR A 53 -4.91 -10.38 3.19
CA TYR A 53 -5.36 -10.25 1.80
C TYR A 53 -6.34 -11.34 1.35
N GLN A 54 -6.54 -12.39 2.17
CA GLN A 54 -7.41 -13.53 1.86
C GLN A 54 -8.62 -13.60 2.78
N HIS A 55 -8.43 -13.27 4.06
CA HIS A 55 -9.44 -13.41 5.10
C HIS A 55 -9.89 -12.06 5.69
N GLY A 56 -9.22 -10.96 5.31
CA GLY A 56 -9.55 -9.64 5.82
C GLY A 56 -10.71 -8.99 5.09
N ASP A 57 -11.25 -7.95 5.72
CA ASP A 57 -12.25 -7.06 5.15
C ASP A 57 -11.56 -6.01 4.28
N TRP A 58 -12.02 -5.92 3.02
CA TRP A 58 -11.53 -4.92 2.07
C TRP A 58 -12.37 -3.65 2.12
N HIS A 59 -11.71 -2.49 2.08
CA HIS A 59 -12.37 -1.19 2.07
C HIS A 59 -11.73 -0.24 1.06
N LEU A 60 -12.56 0.55 0.39
CA LEU A 60 -12.13 1.71 -0.37
C LEU A 60 -12.18 2.95 0.53
N PHE A 61 -11.11 3.73 0.55
CA PHE A 61 -11.03 4.96 1.34
C PHE A 61 -11.37 6.18 0.50
N SER A 62 -12.00 7.16 1.15
CA SER A 62 -12.19 8.48 0.57
C SER A 62 -10.88 9.27 0.61
N LEU A 63 -10.64 10.02 -0.46
CA LEU A 63 -9.52 10.94 -0.60
C LEU A 63 -10.06 12.37 -0.65
N THR A 64 -9.34 13.29 -0.01
CA THR A 64 -9.64 14.72 -0.09
C THR A 64 -8.40 15.49 -0.55
N GLU A 65 -8.62 16.72 -1.00
CA GLU A 65 -7.53 17.65 -1.35
C GLU A 65 -6.51 17.75 -0.21
N ALA A 66 -5.22 17.66 -0.53
CA ALA A 66 -4.17 17.86 0.46
C ALA A 66 -4.11 19.31 0.98
N TRP A 67 -4.48 20.25 0.11
CA TRP A 67 -4.70 21.67 0.44
C TRP A 67 -5.64 22.26 -0.61
N GLN A 68 -6.25 23.40 -0.25
CA GLN A 68 -7.25 24.05 -1.07
C GLN A 68 -6.76 24.29 -2.51
N GLY A 69 -7.52 23.77 -3.47
CA GLY A 69 -7.26 23.92 -4.90
C GLY A 69 -6.32 22.87 -5.49
N ASN A 70 -5.81 21.92 -4.68
CA ASN A 70 -5.07 20.76 -5.18
C ASN A 70 -6.00 19.59 -5.47
N THR A 71 -6.41 19.46 -6.73
CA THR A 71 -7.31 18.39 -7.20
C THR A 71 -6.57 17.10 -7.59
N SER A 72 -5.24 17.01 -7.39
CA SER A 72 -4.47 15.83 -7.82
C SER A 72 -4.82 14.54 -7.06
N HIS A 73 -5.57 14.63 -5.96
CA HIS A 73 -6.16 13.47 -5.29
C HIS A 73 -7.05 12.62 -6.21
N GLU A 74 -7.61 13.21 -7.28
CA GLU A 74 -8.38 12.50 -8.31
C GLU A 74 -7.55 11.49 -9.10
N TYR A 75 -6.22 11.60 -9.07
CA TYR A 75 -5.31 10.64 -9.71
C TYR A 75 -4.93 9.46 -8.81
N LEU A 76 -5.43 9.47 -7.58
CA LEU A 76 -5.10 8.49 -6.57
C LEU A 76 -6.30 7.56 -6.30
N LEU A 77 -5.98 6.30 -5.99
CA LEU A 77 -6.91 5.34 -5.44
C LEU A 77 -6.34 4.83 -4.13
N ALA A 78 -7.11 4.92 -3.04
CA ALA A 78 -6.73 4.37 -1.75
C ALA A 78 -7.68 3.26 -1.34
N HIS A 79 -7.15 2.08 -1.05
CA HIS A 79 -7.91 0.97 -0.50
C HIS A 79 -7.10 0.27 0.57
N GLY A 80 -7.76 -0.52 1.40
CA GLY A 80 -7.07 -1.29 2.42
C GLY A 80 -7.76 -2.56 2.80
N TRP A 81 -7.07 -3.28 3.68
CA TRP A 81 -7.49 -4.53 4.24
C TRP A 81 -7.33 -4.49 5.76
N LYS A 82 -8.27 -5.11 6.45
CA LYS A 82 -8.20 -5.31 7.91
C LYS A 82 -8.49 -6.77 8.23
N HIS A 83 -7.66 -7.38 9.05
CA HIS A 83 -7.92 -8.70 9.63
C HIS A 83 -7.44 -8.68 11.08
N ASP A 84 -8.38 -8.69 12.02
CA ASP A 84 -8.14 -8.44 13.45
C ASP A 84 -7.37 -7.11 13.68
N ALA A 85 -6.15 -7.20 14.21
CA ALA A 85 -5.25 -6.06 14.46
C ALA A 85 -4.21 -5.86 13.34
N ASP A 86 -4.35 -6.56 12.21
CA ASP A 86 -3.46 -6.45 11.05
C ASP A 86 -4.12 -5.59 9.96
N TYR A 87 -3.45 -4.49 9.59
CA TYR A 87 -4.00 -3.47 8.70
C TYR A 87 -3.06 -3.23 7.52
N ARG A 88 -3.62 -3.12 6.32
CA ARG A 88 -2.89 -2.74 5.10
C ARG A 88 -3.58 -1.55 4.46
N LEU A 89 -2.84 -0.48 4.21
CA LEU A 89 -3.29 0.64 3.42
C LEU A 89 -2.46 0.71 2.14
N ILE A 90 -3.13 0.72 1.00
CA ILE A 90 -2.51 0.79 -0.33
C ILE A 90 -3.01 2.05 -1.01
N VAL A 91 -2.09 2.87 -1.51
CA VAL A 91 -2.42 4.07 -2.27
C VAL A 91 -1.66 4.02 -3.59
N VAL A 92 -2.37 4.15 -4.70
CA VAL A 92 -1.81 4.04 -6.05
C VAL A 92 -2.10 5.33 -6.81
N ASN A 93 -1.07 5.89 -7.43
CA ASN A 93 -1.22 6.91 -8.45
C ASN A 93 -1.35 6.25 -9.82
N PHE A 94 -2.48 6.44 -10.49
CA PHE A 94 -2.75 5.87 -11.81
C PHE A 94 -2.58 6.87 -12.95
N SER A 95 -1.94 8.01 -12.68
CA SER A 95 -1.61 9.05 -13.67
C SER A 95 -0.11 9.17 -13.91
N ASP A 96 0.23 9.91 -14.96
CA ASP A 96 1.59 10.33 -15.29
C ASP A 96 2.03 11.64 -14.58
N ASN A 97 1.23 12.13 -13.63
CA ASN A 97 1.50 13.36 -12.87
C ASN A 97 1.81 13.06 -11.41
N TRP A 98 2.52 13.97 -10.73
CA TRP A 98 2.61 13.94 -9.27
C TRP A 98 1.24 14.17 -8.65
N ALA A 99 0.97 13.51 -7.53
CA ALA A 99 -0.32 13.59 -6.87
C ALA A 99 -0.19 13.59 -5.35
N GLN A 100 -1.06 14.37 -4.70
CA GLN A 100 -1.12 14.52 -3.25
C GLN A 100 -2.56 14.48 -2.78
N ALA A 101 -2.78 13.86 -1.62
CA ALA A 101 -4.10 13.78 -0.99
C ALA A 101 -4.01 13.59 0.52
N LEU A 102 -5.14 13.76 1.19
CA LEU A 102 -5.39 13.22 2.52
C LEU A 102 -6.28 11.98 2.40
N VAL A 103 -5.81 10.84 2.91
CA VAL A 103 -6.61 9.62 3.02
C VAL A 103 -7.41 9.67 4.31
N ARG A 104 -8.73 9.58 4.20
CA ARG A 104 -9.62 9.50 5.36
C ARG A 104 -9.64 8.05 5.84
N LEU A 105 -9.25 7.81 7.10
CA LEU A 105 -9.14 6.47 7.71
C LEU A 105 -10.27 6.18 8.69
N ASP A 106 -11.38 6.90 8.58
CA ASP A 106 -12.55 6.87 9.46
C ASP A 106 -13.30 5.53 9.45
N ILE A 107 -13.14 4.72 8.40
CA ILE A 107 -13.64 3.33 8.33
C ILE A 107 -13.01 2.44 9.41
N TRP A 108 -11.81 2.78 9.90
CA TRP A 108 -11.11 2.09 10.98
C TRP A 108 -11.15 2.93 12.27
N PRO A 109 -12.23 2.84 13.07
CA PRO A 109 -12.43 3.76 14.20
C PRO A 109 -11.32 3.68 15.26
N GLU A 110 -10.70 2.51 15.42
CA GLU A 110 -9.55 2.32 16.30
C GLU A 110 -8.30 3.14 15.94
N ILE A 111 -8.21 3.66 14.71
CA ILE A 111 -7.09 4.51 14.29
C ILE A 111 -6.94 5.71 15.23
N GLY A 112 -8.05 6.31 15.67
CA GLY A 112 -8.02 7.46 16.59
C GLY A 112 -7.53 7.15 18.01
N HIS A 113 -7.55 5.88 18.43
CA HIS A 113 -7.35 5.49 19.83
C HIS A 113 -5.89 5.17 20.17
N HIS A 114 -5.05 4.97 19.16
CA HIS A 114 -3.69 4.47 19.32
C HIS A 114 -2.72 5.22 18.43
N ASP A 115 -1.44 5.21 18.79
CA ASP A 115 -0.39 5.68 17.89
C ASP A 115 0.04 4.53 16.98
N TRP A 116 0.43 4.87 15.77
CA TRP A 116 0.67 3.91 14.69
C TRP A 116 2.04 4.10 14.07
N ARG A 117 2.65 2.98 13.69
CA ARG A 117 3.78 2.92 12.78
C ARG A 117 3.27 2.44 11.42
N LEU A 118 3.48 3.24 10.39
CA LEU A 118 3.18 2.88 9.01
C LEU A 118 4.48 2.50 8.36
N THR A 119 4.64 1.24 7.98
CA THR A 119 5.84 0.73 7.29
C THR A 119 5.51 0.40 5.85
N ASP A 120 6.16 1.03 4.88
CA ASP A 120 6.00 0.68 3.48
C ASP A 120 6.63 -0.69 3.22
N ALA A 121 5.82 -1.67 2.83
CA ALA A 121 6.27 -3.04 2.62
C ALA A 121 7.17 -3.19 1.39
N ILE A 122 7.16 -2.23 0.46
CA ILE A 122 7.98 -2.25 -0.74
C ILE A 122 9.35 -1.63 -0.44
N THR A 123 9.39 -0.44 0.16
CA THR A 123 10.64 0.30 0.39
C THR A 123 11.28 0.02 1.75
N GLY A 124 10.48 -0.42 2.74
CA GLY A 124 10.89 -0.62 4.12
C GLY A 124 10.93 0.65 4.96
N GLU A 125 10.66 1.82 4.37
CA GLU A 125 10.57 3.08 5.10
C GLU A 125 9.39 3.05 6.09
N TYR A 126 9.52 3.77 7.21
CA TYR A 126 8.46 3.83 8.19
C TYR A 126 8.28 5.22 8.80
N TYR A 127 7.04 5.50 9.19
CA TYR A 127 6.61 6.78 9.75
C TYR A 127 5.75 6.55 10.98
N TYR A 128 5.93 7.39 12.00
CA TYR A 128 5.11 7.37 13.20
C TYR A 128 4.02 8.43 13.12
N HIS A 129 2.79 8.03 13.42
CA HIS A 129 1.63 8.90 13.40
C HIS A 129 0.85 8.78 14.70
N ARG A 130 0.44 9.94 15.25
CA ARG A 130 -0.51 9.96 16.36
C ARG A 130 -1.90 9.62 15.85
N GLY A 131 -2.60 8.73 16.54
CA GLY A 131 -3.93 8.29 16.12
C GLY A 131 -4.93 9.41 15.96
N GLN A 132 -4.94 10.34 16.92
CA GLN A 132 -5.80 11.52 16.89
C GLN A 132 -5.60 12.35 15.61
N ASN A 133 -4.36 12.57 15.19
CA ASN A 133 -4.07 13.30 13.96
C ASN A 133 -4.58 12.57 12.71
N LEU A 134 -4.40 11.24 12.66
CA LEU A 134 -4.92 10.43 11.56
C LEU A 134 -6.46 10.46 11.50
N ALA A 135 -7.13 10.45 12.64
CA ALA A 135 -8.59 10.49 12.71
C ALA A 135 -9.16 11.87 12.31
N GLU A 136 -8.55 12.95 12.81
CA GLU A 136 -9.01 14.32 12.54
C GLU A 136 -8.67 14.76 11.12
N ASN A 137 -7.40 14.65 10.73
CA ASN A 137 -6.87 15.24 9.50
C ASN A 137 -6.73 14.23 8.36
N GLY A 138 -6.68 12.94 8.65
CA GLY A 138 -6.34 11.91 7.68
C GLY A 138 -4.83 11.72 7.52
N LEU A 139 -4.45 10.78 6.66
CA LEU A 139 -3.05 10.52 6.32
C LEU A 139 -2.67 11.31 5.07
N PHE A 140 -1.71 12.23 5.18
CA PHE A 140 -1.13 12.88 4.02
C PHE A 140 -0.32 11.89 3.19
N ILE A 141 -0.55 11.91 1.88
CA ILE A 141 0.14 11.09 0.89
C ILE A 141 0.64 11.99 -0.23
N GLU A 142 1.85 11.71 -0.70
CA GLU A 142 2.43 12.24 -1.92
C GLU A 142 3.01 11.08 -2.72
N LEU A 143 2.66 11.00 -3.99
CA LEU A 143 3.15 9.94 -4.88
C LEU A 143 3.65 10.53 -6.20
N PRO A 144 4.80 10.04 -6.71
CA PRO A 144 5.23 10.34 -8.07
C PRO A 144 4.28 9.70 -9.10
N PRO A 145 4.42 10.06 -10.39
CA PRO A 145 3.76 9.37 -11.50
C PRO A 145 3.88 7.85 -11.39
N CYS A 146 2.77 7.12 -11.59
CA CYS A 146 2.71 5.66 -11.44
C CYS A 146 3.22 5.10 -10.09
N GLY A 147 3.33 5.95 -9.06
CA GLY A 147 3.82 5.59 -7.74
C GLY A 147 2.82 4.81 -6.90
N VAL A 148 3.33 4.11 -5.89
CA VAL A 148 2.51 3.35 -4.93
C VAL A 148 3.11 3.43 -3.54
N HIS A 149 2.23 3.51 -2.55
CA HIS A 149 2.54 3.14 -1.18
C HIS A 149 1.79 1.88 -0.79
N LEU A 150 2.46 0.99 -0.06
CA LEU A 150 1.86 -0.20 0.53
C LEU A 150 2.24 -0.24 2.01
N PHE A 151 1.43 0.41 2.85
CA PHE A 151 1.70 0.49 4.28
C PHE A 151 1.14 -0.73 5.03
N ARG A 152 1.98 -1.33 5.87
CA ARG A 152 1.56 -2.08 7.04
C ARG A 152 1.32 -1.09 8.17
N VAL A 153 0.10 -1.04 8.70
CA VAL A 153 -0.29 -0.09 9.74
C VAL A 153 -0.31 -0.84 11.07
N GLU A 154 0.70 -0.61 11.89
CA GLU A 154 0.95 -1.38 13.11
C GLU A 154 0.79 -0.49 14.34
N ARG A 155 0.05 -0.97 15.33
CA ARG A 155 -0.10 -0.25 16.60
C ARG A 155 1.25 -0.15 17.31
N VAL A 156 1.59 1.05 17.78
CA VAL A 156 2.72 1.24 18.69
C VAL A 156 2.28 0.79 20.09
N MET A 157 2.86 -0.31 20.57
CA MET A 157 2.68 -0.74 21.95
C MET A 157 3.60 0.09 22.85
N VAL A 158 3.03 0.87 23.76
CA VAL A 158 3.79 1.47 24.85
C VAL A 158 4.22 0.34 25.78
N GLN A 159 5.52 0.04 25.84
CA GLN A 159 6.05 -0.83 26.89
C GLN A 159 5.86 -0.12 28.24
N SER A 160 5.06 -0.68 29.13
CA SER A 160 5.05 -0.23 30.53
C SER A 160 6.45 -0.48 31.11
N PRO A 161 7.05 0.49 31.82
CA PRO A 161 8.32 0.23 32.50
C PRO A 161 8.10 -0.89 33.51
N SER A 162 8.91 -1.95 33.44
CA SER A 162 8.95 -2.95 34.50
C SER A 162 9.45 -2.25 35.76
N TYR A 163 8.55 -1.99 36.70
CA TYR A 163 8.95 -1.70 38.07
C TYR A 163 9.58 -2.98 38.61
N ALA A 164 10.91 -3.06 38.55
CA ALA A 164 11.68 -3.96 39.40
C ALA A 164 11.41 -3.48 40.83
N GLY A 165 10.72 -4.30 41.62
CA GLY A 165 10.51 -4.05 43.03
C GLY A 165 11.83 -4.14 43.78
N ASP A 166 12.02 -3.19 44.71
CA ASP A 166 12.94 -3.32 45.84
C ASP A 166 12.27 -4.10 46.98
#